data_AF-A0A078L157-F1
#
_entry.id   AF-A0A078L157-F1
#
_cell.length_a   1.000
_cell.length_b   1.000
_cell.length_c   1.000
_cell.angle_alpha   90.00
_cell.angle_beta   90.00
_cell.angle_gamma   90.00
#
_symmetry.space_group_name_H-M   'P 1'
#
loop_
_entity.id
_entity.type
_entity.pdbx_description
1 polymer ?
#
loop_
_entity_poly.entity_id
_entity_poly.type
_entity_poly.pdbx_seq_one_letter_code
_entity_poly.pdbx_strand_id
1 'polypeptide(L)'
;MKNDPQLDKKKIKRTEKPNVIFCLEQLVNDFPGCIYWKNIDGIYLGCSQYYVLIAGLTKPEEIIGKNDKAIWGEKYAKTIEINDQKVLETGKSLTFYERVIIKGEEKYFATIKKPLKDNQGKVIGIIANSIDVTELDDAQQKAIMLPALGSKSKKEQEQSSTNQQETVRILIVEDNMVAARAVQAAIKRLYSHCICDRAETGQQAVKMAGEYLYDFILMDIGLSDIDGIAATKQIRALAQTKNAQVPIIALTGHANDFDKRTEALAVGMQDVYAKPLNAETLESLIVNYVLKGKKNQSDDNGELFTKPNTHDVRPIIDWAQCLKQFSGDEDCVRELLAALAIDLTMSQERLIKAYEAHNEESLRTELHRVRGGVICLSLPQLTQALADFHEAVKAKPQLAEHLEKTFNDLLDAINSFWITLD
;
A
#
# COMPACT_ATOMS: atom_id res chain seq x y z
N MET A 1 -52.10 -31.74 -20.93
CA MET A 1 -52.14 -31.80 -19.45
C MET A 1 -50.72 -31.82 -18.93
N LYS A 2 -50.19 -30.68 -18.47
CA LYS A 2 -48.93 -30.61 -17.73
C LYS A 2 -49.29 -30.43 -16.26
N ASN A 3 -48.97 -31.42 -15.43
CA ASN A 3 -49.15 -31.36 -13.98
C ASN A 3 -48.01 -30.52 -13.39
N ASP A 4 -48.36 -29.37 -12.83
CA ASP A 4 -47.48 -28.54 -12.01
C ASP A 4 -47.64 -29.00 -10.54
N PRO A 5 -46.59 -29.48 -9.86
CA PRO A 5 -46.68 -29.93 -8.48
C PRO A 5 -46.73 -28.71 -7.55
N GLN A 6 -47.92 -28.18 -7.30
CA GLN A 6 -48.13 -27.24 -6.20
C GLN A 6 -47.81 -27.93 -4.87
N LEU A 7 -46.71 -27.52 -4.22
CA LEU A 7 -46.39 -27.93 -2.86
C LEU A 7 -47.55 -27.58 -1.93
N ASP A 8 -48.15 -28.61 -1.34
CA ASP A 8 -49.27 -28.51 -0.40
C ASP A 8 -48.81 -27.89 0.92
N LYS A 9 -48.99 -26.56 1.03
CA LYS A 9 -48.68 -25.72 2.21
C LYS A 9 -49.32 -26.21 3.51
N LYS A 10 -50.30 -27.14 3.47
CA LYS A 10 -50.91 -27.72 4.67
C LYS A 10 -50.01 -28.74 5.39
N LYS A 11 -49.06 -29.39 4.71
CA LYS A 11 -48.16 -30.38 5.35
C LYS A 11 -47.07 -29.75 6.24
N ILE A 12 -46.78 -28.46 6.07
CA ILE A 12 -45.74 -27.74 6.84
C ILE A 12 -46.24 -27.34 8.25
N LYS A 13 -47.54 -27.49 8.56
CA LYS A 13 -48.13 -27.04 9.83
C LYS A 13 -47.94 -27.98 11.03
N ARG A 14 -47.22 -29.11 10.91
CA ARG A 14 -47.14 -30.13 11.98
C ARG A 14 -45.75 -30.41 12.56
N THR A 15 -44.71 -29.73 12.09
CA THR A 15 -43.41 -29.69 12.78
C THR A 15 -43.42 -28.52 13.75
N GLU A 16 -43.06 -28.76 15.03
CA GLU A 16 -42.80 -27.69 15.99
C GLU A 16 -41.87 -26.67 15.34
N LYS A 17 -42.32 -25.42 15.23
CA LYS A 17 -41.48 -24.37 14.68
C LYS A 17 -40.29 -24.19 15.62
N PRO A 18 -39.05 -24.32 15.14
CA PRO A 18 -37.90 -24.15 16.01
C PRO A 18 -37.88 -22.73 16.58
N ASN A 19 -37.38 -22.59 17.81
CA ASN A 19 -37.25 -21.30 18.47
C ASN A 19 -36.36 -20.39 17.62
N VAL A 20 -36.88 -19.23 17.23
CA VAL A 20 -36.21 -18.30 16.31
C VAL A 20 -34.87 -17.81 16.88
N ILE A 21 -34.78 -17.59 18.20
CA ILE A 21 -33.53 -17.17 18.86
C ILE A 21 -32.48 -18.28 18.72
N PHE A 22 -32.87 -19.52 19.01
CA PHE A 22 -31.98 -20.68 18.85
C PHE A 22 -31.51 -20.85 17.40
N CYS A 23 -32.40 -20.65 16.41
CA CYS A 23 -32.00 -20.69 15.00
C CYS A 23 -31.01 -19.57 14.62
N LEU A 24 -31.17 -18.36 15.17
CA LEU A 24 -30.27 -17.24 14.92
C LEU A 24 -28.89 -17.48 15.57
N GLU A 25 -28.86 -18.05 16.77
CA GLU A 25 -27.61 -18.45 17.43
C GLU A 25 -26.84 -19.51 16.62
N GLN A 26 -27.55 -20.53 16.11
CA GLN A 26 -26.94 -21.52 15.21
C GLN A 26 -26.40 -20.85 13.94
N LEU A 27 -27.19 -19.98 13.31
CA LEU A 27 -26.78 -19.27 12.10
C LEU A 27 -25.54 -18.40 12.33
N VAL A 28 -25.47 -17.68 13.44
CA VAL A 28 -24.31 -16.84 13.78
C VAL A 28 -23.05 -17.69 14.00
N ASN A 29 -23.18 -18.88 14.58
CA ASN A 29 -22.06 -19.78 14.84
C ASN A 29 -21.60 -20.58 13.61
N ASP A 30 -22.52 -20.87 12.68
CA ASP A 30 -22.22 -21.58 11.44
C ASP A 30 -21.76 -20.64 10.31
N PHE A 31 -21.93 -19.32 10.47
CA PHE A 31 -21.53 -18.35 9.46
C PHE A 31 -20.00 -18.23 9.39
N PRO A 32 -19.40 -18.21 8.18
CA PRO A 32 -17.96 -18.09 8.04
C PRO A 32 -17.46 -16.72 8.52
N GLY A 33 -16.44 -16.76 9.38
CA GLY A 33 -15.80 -15.58 9.94
C GLY A 33 -16.20 -15.30 11.39
N CYS A 34 -15.71 -14.17 11.88
CA CYS A 34 -15.90 -13.68 13.22
C CYS A 34 -17.06 -12.69 13.24
N ILE A 35 -18.23 -13.13 13.69
CA ILE A 35 -19.36 -12.22 13.94
C ILE A 35 -19.30 -11.70 15.37
N TYR A 36 -19.49 -10.40 15.56
CA TYR A 36 -19.60 -9.76 16.87
C TYR A 36 -20.42 -8.48 16.81
N TRP A 37 -20.94 -8.04 17.96
CA TRP A 37 -21.63 -6.76 18.07
C TRP A 37 -21.30 -6.05 19.39
N LYS A 38 -21.28 -4.72 19.32
CA LYS A 38 -20.92 -3.83 20.42
C LYS A 38 -21.98 -2.75 20.59
N ASN A 39 -22.06 -2.15 21.77
CA ASN A 39 -22.81 -0.91 21.99
C ASN A 39 -22.05 0.32 21.44
N ILE A 40 -22.64 1.51 21.58
CA ILE A 40 -22.04 2.78 21.16
C ILE A 40 -20.74 3.14 21.89
N ASP A 41 -20.48 2.56 23.06
CA ASP A 41 -19.28 2.78 23.88
C ASP A 41 -18.16 1.78 23.55
N GLY A 42 -18.32 0.97 22.49
CA GLY A 42 -17.35 -0.05 22.10
C GLY A 42 -17.33 -1.29 23.01
N ILE A 43 -18.38 -1.50 23.81
CA ILE A 43 -18.49 -2.66 24.70
C ILE A 43 -19.15 -3.83 23.98
N TYR A 44 -18.49 -4.99 23.97
CA TYR A 44 -19.03 -6.21 23.38
C TYR A 44 -20.32 -6.66 24.07
N LEU A 45 -21.36 -6.86 23.28
CA LEU A 45 -22.67 -7.37 23.71
C LEU A 45 -22.87 -8.84 23.31
N GLY A 46 -22.08 -9.34 22.35
CA GLY A 46 -22.03 -10.74 22.00
C GLY A 46 -21.20 -11.01 20.75
N CYS A 47 -20.97 -12.29 20.47
CA CYS A 47 -20.15 -12.76 19.37
C CYS A 47 -20.46 -14.22 19.01
N SER A 48 -19.97 -14.62 17.84
CA SER A 48 -19.91 -16.02 17.40
C SER A 48 -18.87 -16.82 18.19
N GLN A 49 -19.08 -18.13 18.30
CA GLN A 49 -18.12 -19.05 18.93
C GLN A 49 -16.75 -19.01 18.24
N TYR A 50 -16.71 -18.79 16.93
CA TYR A 50 -15.45 -18.66 16.20
C TYR A 50 -14.63 -17.46 16.67
N TYR A 51 -15.28 -16.32 16.96
CA TYR A 51 -14.60 -15.13 17.50
C TYR A 51 -13.93 -15.40 18.85
N VAL A 52 -14.57 -16.18 19.72
CA VAL A 52 -14.02 -16.60 21.03
C VAL A 52 -12.71 -17.36 20.84
N LEU A 53 -12.67 -18.28 19.88
CA LEU A 53 -11.47 -19.08 19.57
C LEU A 53 -10.32 -18.20 19.03
N ILE A 54 -10.64 -17.26 18.14
CA ILE A 54 -9.69 -16.31 17.55
C ILE A 54 -9.12 -15.36 18.62
N ALA A 55 -9.96 -14.90 19.55
CA ALA A 55 -9.53 -14.09 20.70
C ALA A 55 -8.73 -14.88 21.75
N GLY A 56 -8.55 -16.20 21.58
CA GLY A 56 -7.82 -17.05 22.52
C GLY A 56 -8.56 -17.31 23.83
N LEU A 57 -9.89 -17.18 23.84
CA LEU A 57 -10.75 -17.36 25.01
C LEU A 57 -11.51 -18.69 24.90
N THR A 58 -12.19 -19.10 25.97
CA THR A 58 -12.92 -20.38 25.99
C THR A 58 -14.43 -20.23 25.91
N LYS A 59 -14.99 -19.11 26.37
CA LYS A 59 -16.44 -18.89 26.34
C LYS A 59 -16.82 -17.46 25.93
N PRO A 60 -17.98 -17.25 25.27
CA PRO A 60 -18.46 -15.92 24.89
C PRO A 60 -18.62 -14.94 26.06
N GLU A 61 -18.96 -15.43 27.26
CA GLU A 61 -19.14 -14.57 28.44
C GLU A 61 -17.85 -13.89 28.88
N GLU A 62 -16.69 -14.41 28.46
CA GLU A 62 -15.40 -13.77 28.71
C GLU A 62 -15.17 -12.54 27.82
N ILE A 63 -15.95 -12.37 26.75
CA ILE A 63 -15.89 -11.21 25.84
C ILE A 63 -16.95 -10.17 26.22
N ILE A 64 -18.15 -10.62 26.62
CA ILE A 64 -19.27 -9.74 26.94
C ILE A 64 -18.87 -8.77 28.06
N GLY A 65 -19.13 -7.48 27.85
CA GLY A 65 -18.81 -6.41 28.80
C GLY A 65 -17.38 -5.87 28.71
N LYS A 66 -16.52 -6.44 27.86
CA LYS A 66 -15.17 -5.91 27.59
C LYS A 66 -15.16 -4.94 26.42
N ASN A 67 -14.10 -4.15 26.30
CA ASN A 67 -13.80 -3.32 25.12
C ASN A 67 -12.64 -3.93 24.32
N ASP A 68 -12.30 -3.34 23.18
CA ASP A 68 -11.21 -3.83 22.32
C ASP A 68 -9.86 -3.88 23.03
N LYS A 69 -9.56 -2.90 23.89
CA LYS A 69 -8.31 -2.88 24.66
C LYS A 69 -8.16 -4.12 25.55
N ALA A 70 -9.25 -4.58 26.16
CA ALA A 70 -9.23 -5.76 27.02
C ALA A 70 -9.15 -7.09 26.25
N ILE A 71 -9.45 -7.10 24.94
CA ILE A 71 -9.35 -8.31 24.09
C ILE A 71 -8.03 -8.32 23.30
N TRP A 72 -7.69 -7.20 22.66
CA TRP A 72 -6.62 -7.10 21.66
C TRP A 72 -5.41 -6.27 22.12
N GLY A 73 -5.50 -5.57 23.26
CA GLY A 73 -4.45 -4.67 23.71
C GLY A 73 -4.45 -3.30 23.02
N GLU A 74 -3.69 -2.36 23.58
CA GLU A 74 -3.78 -0.93 23.27
C GLU A 74 -3.41 -0.57 21.82
N LYS A 75 -2.40 -1.24 21.26
CA LYS A 75 -1.92 -1.00 19.88
C LYS A 75 -3.00 -1.28 18.83
N TYR A 76 -3.77 -2.36 19.00
CA TYR A 76 -4.75 -2.82 18.01
C TYR A 76 -6.14 -2.25 18.26
N ALA A 77 -6.53 -2.11 19.54
CA ALA A 77 -7.81 -1.55 19.94
C ALA A 77 -8.07 -0.17 19.32
N LYS A 78 -7.07 0.72 19.31
CA LYS A 78 -7.20 2.06 18.76
C LYS A 78 -7.66 2.07 17.30
N THR A 79 -7.16 1.15 16.48
CA THR A 79 -7.54 1.06 15.07
C THR A 79 -8.98 0.56 14.92
N ILE A 80 -9.36 -0.45 15.70
CA ILE A 80 -10.70 -1.03 15.70
C ILE A 80 -11.74 0.00 16.17
N GLU A 81 -11.43 0.74 17.24
CA GLU A 81 -12.27 1.79 17.81
C GLU A 81 -12.48 2.95 16.81
N ILE A 82 -11.43 3.39 16.10
CA ILE A 82 -11.54 4.39 15.04
C ILE A 82 -12.48 3.91 13.91
N ASN A 83 -12.39 2.63 13.54
CA ASN A 83 -13.25 2.05 12.51
C ASN A 83 -14.72 1.95 12.98
N ASP A 84 -14.95 1.56 14.24
CA ASP A 84 -16.29 1.49 14.84
C ASP A 84 -16.91 2.89 14.89
N GLN A 85 -16.15 3.89 15.31
CA GLN A 85 -16.60 5.28 15.38
C GLN A 85 -17.03 5.80 14.01
N LYS A 86 -16.28 5.50 12.94
CA LYS A 86 -16.67 5.87 11.56
C LYS A 86 -18.03 5.27 11.16
N VAL A 87 -18.32 4.03 11.57
CA VAL A 87 -19.61 3.37 11.27
C VAL A 87 -20.74 4.03 12.04
N LEU A 88 -20.51 4.37 13.32
CA LEU A 88 -21.48 5.05 14.17
C LEU A 88 -21.80 6.46 13.66
N GLU A 89 -20.76 7.23 13.29
CA GLU A 89 -20.90 8.60 12.77
C GLU A 89 -21.57 8.65 11.41
N THR A 90 -21.17 7.76 10.50
CA THR A 90 -21.72 7.75 9.13
C THR A 90 -23.10 7.09 9.06
N GLY A 91 -23.42 6.21 10.01
CA GLY A 91 -24.61 5.37 9.95
C GLY A 91 -24.64 4.44 8.73
N LYS A 92 -23.48 4.17 8.11
CA LYS A 92 -23.33 3.37 6.88
C LYS A 92 -22.60 2.06 7.13
N SER A 93 -22.87 1.07 6.29
CA SER A 93 -22.06 -0.16 6.22
C SER A 93 -20.71 0.15 5.60
N LEU A 94 -19.62 -0.19 6.27
CA LEU A 94 -18.25 0.05 5.81
C LEU A 94 -17.43 -1.24 5.87
N THR A 95 -16.47 -1.37 4.95
CA THR A 95 -15.51 -2.48 4.94
C THR A 95 -14.15 -1.96 5.35
N PHE A 96 -13.49 -2.69 6.24
CA PHE A 96 -12.18 -2.36 6.79
C PHE A 96 -11.24 -3.55 6.63
N TYR A 97 -9.95 -3.25 6.71
CA TYR A 97 -8.91 -4.25 6.80
C TYR A 97 -8.18 -4.04 8.12
N GLU A 98 -8.30 -5.04 8.99
CA GLU A 98 -7.91 -4.96 10.39
C GLU A 98 -6.80 -5.97 10.66
N ARG A 99 -5.86 -5.56 11.50
CA ARG A 99 -4.68 -6.33 11.84
C ARG A 99 -4.67 -6.60 13.32
N VAL A 100 -4.51 -7.86 13.71
CA VAL A 100 -4.40 -8.27 15.12
C VAL A 100 -3.32 -9.34 15.26
N ILE A 101 -2.71 -9.44 16.43
CA ILE A 101 -1.82 -10.56 16.75
C ILE A 101 -2.62 -11.64 17.46
N ILE A 102 -2.53 -12.87 16.95
CA ILE A 102 -3.15 -14.05 17.54
C ILE A 102 -2.05 -15.07 17.79
N LYS A 103 -1.85 -15.43 19.06
CA LYS A 103 -0.81 -16.39 19.50
C LYS A 103 0.61 -16.05 19.01
N GLY A 104 0.93 -14.75 18.88
CA GLY A 104 2.24 -14.28 18.42
C GLY A 104 2.37 -14.15 16.90
N GLU A 105 1.36 -14.58 16.13
CA GLU A 105 1.32 -14.40 14.68
C GLU A 105 0.45 -13.21 14.30
N GLU A 106 0.90 -12.44 13.32
CA GLU A 106 0.10 -11.37 12.74
C GLU A 106 -0.96 -11.96 11.80
N LYS A 107 -2.22 -11.59 12.04
CA LYS A 107 -3.38 -12.00 11.22
C LYS A 107 -4.08 -10.78 10.66
N TYR A 108 -4.62 -10.97 9.47
CA TYR A 108 -5.29 -9.93 8.69
C TYR A 108 -6.75 -10.29 8.45
N PHE A 109 -7.64 -9.35 8.72
CA PHE A 109 -9.07 -9.53 8.64
C PHE A 109 -9.73 -8.53 7.70
N ALA A 110 -10.49 -9.02 6.74
CA ALA A 110 -11.44 -8.19 6.00
C ALA A 110 -12.75 -8.11 6.81
N THR A 111 -13.04 -6.94 7.37
CA THR A 111 -14.16 -6.73 8.29
C THR A 111 -15.23 -5.85 7.66
N ILE A 112 -16.45 -6.37 7.53
CA ILE A 112 -17.63 -5.56 7.21
C ILE A 112 -18.29 -5.15 8.52
N LYS A 113 -18.41 -3.85 8.77
CA LYS A 113 -19.09 -3.28 9.95
C LYS A 113 -20.34 -2.53 9.53
N LYS A 114 -21.42 -2.75 10.26
CA LYS A 114 -22.73 -2.14 10.04
C LYS A 114 -23.23 -1.48 11.33
N PRO A 115 -23.98 -0.38 11.25
CA PRO A 115 -24.65 0.16 12.41
C PRO A 115 -25.69 -0.86 12.90
N LEU A 116 -25.58 -1.25 14.17
CA LEU A 116 -26.62 -1.99 14.85
C LEU A 116 -27.73 -1.02 15.23
N LYS A 117 -28.96 -1.30 14.78
CA LYS A 117 -30.12 -0.44 15.00
C LYS A 117 -31.17 -1.13 15.85
N ASP A 118 -31.86 -0.37 16.70
CA ASP A 118 -33.05 -0.86 17.38
C ASP A 118 -34.26 -0.94 16.43
N ASN A 119 -35.41 -1.36 16.97
CA ASN A 119 -36.66 -1.47 16.21
C ASN A 119 -37.24 -0.13 15.74
N GLN A 120 -36.72 1.00 16.20
CA GLN A 120 -37.09 2.36 15.78
C GLN A 120 -36.09 2.92 14.76
N GLY A 121 -35.05 2.16 14.41
CA GLY A 121 -34.01 2.56 13.46
C GLY A 121 -32.91 3.43 14.07
N LYS A 122 -32.92 3.64 15.39
CA LYS A 122 -31.85 4.36 16.09
C LYS A 122 -30.61 3.48 16.16
N VAL A 123 -29.45 4.05 15.85
CA VAL A 123 -28.16 3.36 16.00
C VAL A 123 -27.86 3.17 17.49
N ILE A 124 -27.72 1.92 17.91
CA ILE A 124 -27.42 1.50 19.28
C ILE A 124 -26.04 0.84 19.42
N GLY A 125 -25.29 0.73 18.32
CA GLY A 125 -23.96 0.17 18.31
C GLY A 125 -23.51 -0.27 16.92
N ILE A 126 -22.64 -1.27 16.87
CA ILE A 126 -22.14 -1.87 15.63
C ILE A 126 -22.34 -3.39 15.63
N ILE A 127 -22.56 -3.96 14.45
CA ILE A 127 -22.47 -5.39 14.18
C ILE A 127 -21.45 -5.60 13.06
N ALA A 128 -20.56 -6.54 13.25
CA ALA A 128 -19.44 -6.78 12.35
C ALA A 128 -19.32 -8.25 11.98
N ASN A 129 -18.77 -8.49 10.80
CA ASN A 129 -18.27 -9.80 10.38
C ASN A 129 -16.85 -9.63 9.84
N SER A 130 -15.89 -10.36 10.41
CA SER A 130 -14.47 -10.34 10.02
C SER A 130 -14.05 -11.69 9.47
N ILE A 131 -13.51 -11.72 8.26
CA ILE A 131 -12.99 -12.95 7.63
C ILE A 131 -11.46 -12.88 7.63
N ASP A 132 -10.80 -13.96 8.07
CA ASP A 132 -9.34 -14.08 7.99
C ASP A 132 -8.92 -14.18 6.52
N VAL A 133 -8.04 -13.28 6.11
CA VAL A 133 -7.52 -13.15 4.75
C VAL A 133 -5.99 -13.17 4.73
N THR A 134 -5.37 -13.68 5.81
CA THR A 134 -3.90 -13.73 5.97
C THR A 134 -3.20 -14.49 4.85
N GLU A 135 -3.83 -15.54 4.32
CA GLU A 135 -3.26 -16.37 3.25
C GLU A 135 -3.56 -15.86 1.83
N LEU A 136 -4.31 -14.76 1.69
CA LEU A 136 -4.67 -14.20 0.39
C LEU A 136 -3.58 -13.24 -0.10
N ASP A 137 -3.35 -13.23 -1.41
CA ASP A 137 -2.44 -12.26 -2.02
C ASP A 137 -3.05 -10.84 -2.05
N ASP A 138 -2.21 -9.82 -2.28
CA ASP A 138 -2.61 -8.41 -2.29
C ASP A 138 -3.76 -8.11 -3.29
N ALA A 139 -3.86 -8.86 -4.39
CA ALA A 139 -4.91 -8.65 -5.39
C ALA A 139 -6.25 -9.25 -4.92
N GLN A 140 -6.23 -10.41 -4.30
CA GLN A 140 -7.38 -11.07 -3.69
C GLN A 140 -7.89 -10.28 -2.47
N GLN A 141 -6.99 -9.74 -1.66
CA GLN A 141 -7.34 -8.83 -0.55
C GLN A 141 -8.09 -7.59 -1.06
N LYS A 142 -7.62 -6.97 -2.15
CA LYS A 142 -8.31 -5.83 -2.80
C LYS A 142 -9.67 -6.20 -3.38
N ALA A 143 -9.82 -7.41 -3.93
CA ALA A 143 -11.11 -7.89 -4.46
C ALA A 143 -12.18 -7.99 -3.37
N ILE A 144 -11.79 -8.35 -2.13
CA ILE A 144 -12.70 -8.41 -0.97
C ILE A 144 -13.06 -7.02 -0.44
N MET A 145 -12.16 -6.03 -0.60
CA MET A 145 -12.42 -4.63 -0.25
C MET A 145 -13.41 -3.91 -1.18
N LEU A 146 -13.59 -4.38 -2.42
CA LEU A 146 -14.61 -3.83 -3.31
C LEU A 146 -15.99 -4.06 -2.66
N PRO A 147 -16.81 -2.99 -2.48
CA PRO A 147 -18.03 -3.12 -1.72
C PRO A 147 -18.92 -4.20 -2.34
N ALA A 148 -19.15 -5.25 -1.57
CA ALA A 148 -20.25 -6.19 -1.76
C ALA A 148 -21.59 -5.44 -1.55
N LEU A 149 -21.91 -4.53 -2.46
CA LEU A 149 -23.21 -3.88 -2.55
C LEU A 149 -23.87 -4.34 -3.84
N GLY A 150 -24.63 -5.43 -3.68
CA GLY A 150 -25.75 -5.70 -4.57
C GLY A 150 -26.68 -4.50 -4.64
N SER A 151 -27.14 -4.25 -5.87
CA SER A 151 -28.29 -3.42 -6.27
C SER A 151 -28.31 -1.96 -5.81
N LYS A 152 -28.00 -1.08 -6.77
CA LYS A 152 -28.36 0.34 -6.82
C LYS A 152 -29.89 0.53 -6.69
N SER A 153 -30.31 1.56 -5.97
CA SER A 153 -31.57 2.29 -6.22
C SER A 153 -31.28 3.76 -6.52
N LYS A 154 -31.61 4.16 -7.75
CA LYS A 154 -31.36 5.45 -8.43
C LYS A 154 -32.07 6.68 -7.84
N LYS A 155 -32.34 6.78 -6.53
CA LYS A 155 -33.18 7.87 -5.98
C LYS A 155 -32.56 8.79 -4.92
N GLU A 156 -31.28 8.63 -4.56
CA GLU A 156 -30.67 9.42 -3.48
C GLU A 156 -29.51 10.32 -3.93
N GLN A 157 -29.56 10.82 -5.17
CA GLN A 157 -28.48 11.65 -5.73
C GLN A 157 -28.71 13.16 -5.65
N GLU A 158 -29.76 13.64 -4.99
CA GLU A 158 -29.96 15.07 -4.77
C GLU A 158 -30.18 15.34 -3.28
N GLN A 159 -29.34 16.21 -2.72
CA GLN A 159 -29.36 16.76 -1.35
C GLN A 159 -28.54 16.02 -0.28
N SER A 160 -27.21 16.19 -0.31
CA SER A 160 -26.39 16.35 0.91
C SER A 160 -25.01 16.95 0.58
N SER A 161 -25.00 18.25 0.33
CA SER A 161 -23.77 19.05 0.28
C SER A 161 -23.31 19.40 1.70
N THR A 162 -22.52 18.52 2.30
CA THR A 162 -21.60 18.83 3.41
C THR A 162 -20.45 17.81 3.41
N ASN A 163 -19.30 18.24 2.86
CA ASN A 163 -17.93 17.73 3.05
C ASN A 163 -17.76 16.20 3.28
N GLN A 164 -17.99 15.40 2.25
CA GLN A 164 -17.28 14.12 2.11
C GLN A 164 -15.86 14.49 1.67
N GLN A 165 -14.83 14.22 2.47
CA GLN A 165 -13.46 14.22 1.95
C GLN A 165 -13.42 13.18 0.83
N GLU A 166 -13.32 13.64 -0.42
CA GLU A 166 -13.21 12.75 -1.57
C GLU A 166 -12.00 11.84 -1.37
N THR A 167 -12.21 10.53 -1.48
CA THR A 167 -11.14 9.55 -1.35
C THR A 167 -10.20 9.71 -2.53
N VAL A 168 -9.04 10.32 -2.28
CA VAL A 168 -7.99 10.52 -3.28
C VAL A 168 -7.33 9.18 -3.59
N ARG A 169 -7.22 8.85 -4.88
CA ARG A 169 -6.47 7.68 -5.34
C ARG A 169 -5.20 8.09 -6.07
N ILE A 170 -4.06 7.67 -5.55
CA ILE A 170 -2.72 7.98 -6.09
C ILE A 170 -2.10 6.71 -6.66
N LEU A 171 -1.56 6.78 -7.87
CA LEU A 171 -0.73 5.73 -8.45
C LEU A 171 0.75 6.07 -8.25
N ILE A 172 1.50 5.17 -7.64
CA ILE A 172 2.96 5.27 -7.49
C ILE A 172 3.59 4.28 -8.48
N VAL A 173 4.33 4.78 -9.45
CA VAL A 173 5.00 3.94 -10.46
C VAL A 173 6.50 3.96 -10.18
N GLU A 174 7.00 2.84 -9.67
CA GLU A 174 8.37 2.69 -9.17
C GLU A 174 8.75 1.20 -9.19
N ASP A 175 9.86 0.87 -9.85
CA ASP A 175 10.33 -0.50 -10.03
C ASP A 175 11.10 -1.05 -8.80
N ASN A 176 11.49 -0.17 -7.88
CA ASN A 176 12.02 -0.53 -6.58
C ASN A 176 10.93 -0.55 -5.50
N MET A 177 10.59 -1.74 -4.99
CA MET A 177 9.55 -1.90 -3.97
C MET A 177 9.79 -1.09 -2.70
N VAL A 178 11.05 -0.92 -2.27
CA VAL A 178 11.40 -0.16 -1.06
C VAL A 178 11.17 1.32 -1.27
N ALA A 179 11.63 1.88 -2.39
CA ALA A 179 11.37 3.27 -2.77
C ALA A 179 9.86 3.53 -2.92
N ALA A 180 9.12 2.59 -3.54
CA ALA A 180 7.67 2.68 -3.68
C ALA A 180 6.96 2.67 -2.31
N ARG A 181 7.41 1.81 -1.39
CA ARG A 181 6.90 1.74 -0.01
C ARG A 181 7.21 3.00 0.79
N ALA A 182 8.41 3.56 0.64
CA ALA A 182 8.81 4.80 1.30
C ALA A 182 7.89 5.96 0.90
N VAL A 183 7.66 6.15 -0.40
CA VAL A 183 6.71 7.15 -0.91
C VAL A 183 5.31 6.89 -0.38
N GLN A 184 4.83 5.64 -0.45
CA GLN A 184 3.51 5.26 0.06
C GLN A 184 3.35 5.54 1.57
N ALA A 185 4.37 5.22 2.38
CA ALA A 185 4.36 5.47 3.82
C ALA A 185 4.29 6.96 4.12
N ALA A 186 5.06 7.77 3.40
CA ALA A 186 5.01 9.23 3.50
C ALA A 186 3.62 9.78 3.13
N ILE A 187 3.00 9.30 2.04
CA ILE A 187 1.63 9.70 1.66
C ILE A 187 0.63 9.32 2.75
N LYS A 188 0.67 8.08 3.25
CA LYS A 188 -0.26 7.61 4.29
C LYS A 188 -0.15 8.39 5.59
N ARG A 189 1.07 8.83 5.95
CA ARG A 189 1.32 9.67 7.13
C ARG A 189 0.72 11.06 6.97
N LEU A 190 0.89 11.68 5.81
CA LEU A 190 0.35 13.01 5.52
C LEU A 190 -1.18 12.98 5.33
N TYR A 191 -1.69 11.92 4.68
CA TYR A 191 -3.10 11.79 4.29
C TYR A 191 -3.58 10.35 4.46
N SER A 192 -4.04 10.02 5.67
CA SER A 192 -4.49 8.67 6.06
C SER A 192 -5.71 8.14 5.28
N HIS A 193 -6.37 9.00 4.50
CA HIS A 193 -7.52 8.67 3.65
C HIS A 193 -7.17 8.46 2.17
N CYS A 194 -5.90 8.64 1.77
CA CYS A 194 -5.46 8.37 0.40
C CYS A 194 -5.37 6.86 0.13
N ILE A 195 -5.92 6.43 -1.00
CA ILE A 195 -5.68 5.10 -1.55
C ILE A 195 -4.44 5.17 -2.43
N CYS A 196 -3.39 4.45 -2.07
CA CYS A 196 -2.18 4.34 -2.88
C CYS A 196 -2.16 2.98 -3.58
N ASP A 197 -2.12 3.00 -4.90
CA ASP A 197 -1.76 1.84 -5.71
C ASP A 197 -0.30 1.93 -6.15
N ARG A 198 0.31 0.78 -6.41
CA ARG A 198 1.69 0.68 -6.90
C ARG A 198 1.72 -0.07 -8.24
N ALA A 199 2.52 0.43 -9.16
CA ALA A 199 2.90 -0.26 -10.38
C ALA A 199 4.44 -0.37 -10.41
N GLU A 200 4.94 -1.57 -10.69
CA GLU A 200 6.38 -1.86 -10.74
C GLU A 200 6.96 -1.62 -12.15
N THR A 201 6.08 -1.49 -13.15
CA THR A 201 6.48 -1.28 -14.55
C THR A 201 5.59 -0.25 -15.25
N GLY A 202 6.10 0.33 -16.34
CA GLY A 202 5.39 1.29 -17.17
C GLY A 202 4.16 0.67 -17.83
N GLN A 203 4.25 -0.56 -18.34
CA GLN A 203 3.08 -1.27 -18.88
C GLN A 203 2.01 -1.52 -17.82
N GLN A 204 2.41 -1.87 -16.60
CA GLN A 204 1.48 -2.05 -15.49
C GLN A 204 0.78 -0.72 -15.17
N ALA A 205 1.51 0.39 -15.15
CA ALA A 205 0.94 1.72 -14.93
C ALA A 205 -0.09 2.09 -16.00
N VAL A 206 0.22 1.85 -17.28
CA VAL A 206 -0.71 2.09 -18.40
C VAL A 206 -1.98 1.25 -18.25
N LYS A 207 -1.84 -0.05 -17.94
CA LYS A 207 -2.98 -0.95 -17.71
C LYS A 207 -3.85 -0.46 -16.55
N MET A 208 -3.24 -0.16 -15.40
CA MET A 208 -3.94 0.32 -14.21
C MET A 208 -4.64 1.65 -14.46
N ALA A 209 -4.02 2.57 -15.21
CA ALA A 209 -4.65 3.82 -15.62
C ALA A 209 -5.80 3.62 -16.63
N GLY A 210 -5.85 2.49 -17.34
CA GLY A 210 -7.00 2.10 -18.15
C GLY A 210 -8.17 1.54 -17.33
N GLU A 211 -7.88 0.90 -16.18
CA GLU A 211 -8.86 0.17 -15.37
C GLU A 211 -9.43 0.99 -14.20
N TYR A 212 -8.61 1.86 -13.60
CA TYR A 212 -8.94 2.63 -12.41
C TYR A 212 -8.80 4.12 -12.66
N LEU A 213 -9.56 4.94 -11.95
CA LEU A 213 -9.42 6.39 -11.99
C LEU A 213 -8.47 6.86 -10.90
N TYR A 214 -7.48 7.65 -11.30
CA TYR A 214 -6.50 8.27 -10.41
C TYR A 214 -6.69 9.77 -10.36
N ASP A 215 -6.38 10.36 -9.21
CA ASP A 215 -6.37 11.81 -9.00
C ASP A 215 -4.94 12.36 -9.09
N PHE A 216 -3.94 11.48 -8.96
CA PHE A 216 -2.53 11.83 -9.04
C PHE A 216 -1.69 10.61 -9.42
N ILE A 217 -0.64 10.81 -10.20
CA ILE A 217 0.35 9.78 -10.52
C ILE A 217 1.76 10.31 -10.21
N LEU A 218 2.51 9.57 -9.42
CA LEU A 218 3.96 9.72 -9.28
C LEU A 218 4.61 8.71 -10.21
N MET A 219 5.40 9.18 -11.18
CA MET A 219 5.94 8.36 -12.26
C MET A 219 7.46 8.38 -12.25
N ASP A 220 8.11 7.27 -11.96
CA ASP A 220 9.54 7.14 -12.28
C ASP A 220 9.76 7.22 -13.80
N ILE A 221 10.74 8.01 -14.23
CA ILE A 221 11.19 8.04 -15.62
C ILE A 221 12.00 6.77 -15.94
N GLY A 222 12.83 6.29 -15.02
CA GLY A 222 13.79 5.22 -15.25
C GLY A 222 13.26 3.80 -15.06
N LEU A 223 12.07 3.49 -15.58
CA LEU A 223 11.45 2.18 -15.43
C LEU A 223 12.15 1.09 -16.27
N SER A 224 12.06 -0.15 -15.80
CA SER A 224 12.76 -1.30 -16.39
C SER A 224 12.21 -1.81 -17.74
N ASP A 225 10.96 -1.48 -18.09
CA ASP A 225 10.31 -1.89 -19.35
C ASP A 225 10.23 -0.73 -20.36
N ILE A 226 9.12 0.01 -20.37
CA ILE A 226 9.02 1.28 -21.09
C ILE A 226 9.32 2.38 -20.08
N ASP A 227 10.08 3.39 -20.52
CA ASP A 227 10.36 4.53 -19.66
C ASP A 227 9.06 5.26 -19.26
N GLY A 228 9.13 6.02 -18.16
CA GLY A 228 7.96 6.75 -17.64
C GLY A 228 7.39 7.78 -18.61
N ILE A 229 8.20 8.26 -19.55
CA ILE A 229 7.80 9.20 -20.61
C ILE A 229 6.91 8.49 -21.63
N ALA A 230 7.31 7.31 -22.11
CA ALA A 230 6.55 6.45 -22.99
C ALA A 230 5.26 5.95 -22.32
N ALA A 231 5.33 5.54 -21.04
CA ALA A 231 4.16 5.18 -20.26
C ALA A 231 3.17 6.36 -20.17
N THR A 232 3.68 7.58 -19.95
CA THR A 232 2.84 8.79 -19.94
C THR A 232 2.19 9.07 -21.29
N LYS A 233 2.93 8.97 -22.41
CA LYS A 233 2.34 9.10 -23.77
C LYS A 233 1.16 8.13 -23.94
N GLN A 234 1.29 6.89 -23.47
CA GLN A 234 0.22 5.90 -23.54
C GLN A 234 -0.95 6.22 -22.61
N ILE A 235 -0.70 6.67 -21.37
CA ILE A 235 -1.75 7.09 -20.43
C ILE A 235 -2.54 8.29 -21.00
N ARG A 236 -1.85 9.26 -21.61
CA ARG A 236 -2.49 10.41 -22.28
C ARG A 236 -3.34 10.02 -23.50
N ALA A 237 -3.02 8.90 -24.14
CA ALA A 237 -3.77 8.38 -25.29
C ALA A 237 -4.99 7.52 -24.90
N LEU A 238 -5.23 7.27 -23.61
CA LEU A 238 -6.39 6.50 -23.15
C LEU A 238 -7.72 7.21 -23.49
N ALA A 239 -8.72 6.43 -23.90
CA ALA A 239 -10.06 6.95 -24.19
C ALA A 239 -10.78 7.53 -22.95
N GLN A 240 -10.33 7.16 -21.75
CA GLN A 240 -10.86 7.62 -20.47
C GLN A 240 -10.34 9.02 -20.13
N THR A 241 -11.20 10.03 -20.26
CA THR A 241 -10.80 11.46 -20.21
C THR A 241 -10.23 11.90 -18.85
N LYS A 242 -10.64 11.29 -17.73
CA LYS A 242 -10.12 11.67 -16.40
C LYS A 242 -8.64 11.30 -16.24
N ASN A 243 -8.23 10.09 -16.62
CA ASN A 243 -6.82 9.68 -16.52
C ASN A 243 -5.96 10.24 -17.66
N ALA A 244 -6.54 10.46 -18.84
CA ALA A 244 -5.83 11.20 -19.89
C ALA A 244 -5.43 12.62 -19.45
N GLN A 245 -6.08 13.19 -18.42
CA GLN A 245 -5.81 14.53 -17.88
C GLN A 245 -5.30 14.51 -16.43
N VAL A 246 -5.06 13.34 -15.85
CA VAL A 246 -4.60 13.24 -14.46
C VAL A 246 -3.24 13.91 -14.31
N PRO A 247 -2.98 14.67 -13.25
CA PRO A 247 -1.65 15.18 -12.99
C PRO A 247 -0.65 14.01 -12.80
N ILE A 248 0.44 14.05 -13.55
CA ILE A 248 1.56 13.10 -13.51
C ILE A 248 2.82 13.91 -13.17
N ILE A 249 3.46 13.59 -12.04
CA ILE A 249 4.75 14.16 -11.65
C ILE A 249 5.85 13.14 -11.90
N ALA A 250 6.88 13.55 -12.62
CA ALA A 250 8.01 12.71 -12.93
C ALA A 250 9.00 12.67 -11.76
N LEU A 251 9.51 11.48 -11.45
CA LEU A 251 10.60 11.26 -10.52
C LEU A 251 11.82 10.78 -11.32
N THR A 252 12.99 11.37 -11.07
CA THR A 252 14.23 11.03 -11.79
C THR A 252 15.41 10.87 -10.84
N GLY A 253 16.24 9.84 -11.09
CA GLY A 253 17.57 9.72 -10.47
C GLY A 253 18.63 10.67 -11.07
N HIS A 254 18.31 11.38 -12.16
CA HIS A 254 19.21 12.26 -12.90
C HIS A 254 18.59 13.66 -13.06
N ALA A 255 18.47 14.40 -11.96
CA ALA A 255 17.79 15.71 -11.95
C ALA A 255 18.42 16.78 -12.85
N ASN A 256 19.71 16.62 -13.18
CA ASN A 256 20.46 17.56 -14.02
C ASN A 256 20.38 17.24 -15.53
N ASP A 257 19.61 16.21 -15.92
CA ASP A 257 19.39 15.86 -17.31
C ASP A 257 18.30 16.78 -17.92
N PHE A 258 18.75 17.90 -18.48
CA PHE A 258 17.88 18.92 -19.08
C PHE A 258 17.04 18.38 -20.24
N ASP A 259 17.58 17.43 -21.00
CA ASP A 259 16.89 16.84 -22.15
C ASP A 259 15.72 15.98 -21.67
N LYS A 260 15.95 15.10 -20.68
CA LYS A 260 14.87 14.29 -20.08
C LYS A 260 13.83 15.13 -19.37
N ARG A 261 14.21 16.22 -18.69
CA ARG A 261 13.25 17.16 -18.11
C ARG A 261 12.37 17.77 -19.19
N THR A 262 12.98 18.22 -20.28
CA THR A 262 12.25 18.82 -21.41
C THR A 262 11.29 17.82 -22.05
N GLU A 263 11.72 16.58 -22.28
CA GLU A 263 10.87 15.55 -22.86
C GLU A 263 9.70 15.16 -21.94
N ALA A 264 9.96 14.99 -20.64
CA ALA A 264 8.92 14.71 -19.64
C ALA A 264 7.82 15.78 -19.63
N LEU A 265 8.19 17.06 -19.66
CA LEU A 265 7.24 18.16 -19.72
C LEU A 265 6.50 18.20 -21.07
N ALA A 266 7.18 17.92 -22.19
CA ALA A 266 6.60 17.93 -23.53
C ALA A 266 5.47 16.89 -23.70
N VAL A 267 5.51 15.78 -22.95
CA VAL A 267 4.46 14.75 -22.97
C VAL A 267 3.32 15.01 -21.99
N GLY A 268 3.34 16.17 -21.32
CA GLY A 268 2.27 16.61 -20.43
C GLY A 268 2.38 16.12 -18.99
N MET A 269 3.58 15.78 -18.52
CA MET A 269 3.86 15.73 -17.08
C MET A 269 3.91 17.15 -16.52
N GLN A 270 3.48 17.32 -15.26
CA GLN A 270 3.31 18.63 -14.64
C GLN A 270 4.62 19.19 -14.10
N ASP A 271 5.52 18.32 -13.64
CA ASP A 271 6.86 18.70 -13.18
C ASP A 271 7.77 17.46 -13.08
N VAL A 272 9.06 17.70 -12.82
CA VAL A 272 10.10 16.68 -12.68
C VAL A 272 10.88 16.94 -11.38
N TYR A 273 10.93 15.94 -10.51
CA TYR A 273 11.63 16.00 -9.23
C TYR A 273 12.72 14.95 -9.11
N ALA A 274 13.79 15.31 -8.39
CA ALA A 274 14.87 14.40 -8.06
C ALA A 274 14.39 13.33 -7.07
N LYS A 275 14.86 12.09 -7.25
CA LYS A 275 14.79 11.05 -6.22
C LYS A 275 15.95 11.20 -5.22
N PRO A 276 15.76 10.90 -3.92
CA PRO A 276 14.48 10.53 -3.29
C PRO A 276 13.56 11.73 -3.10
N LEU A 277 12.26 11.51 -3.22
CA LEU A 277 11.26 12.55 -2.96
C LEU A 277 11.10 12.75 -1.45
N ASN A 278 11.50 13.91 -0.93
CA ASN A 278 11.39 14.21 0.49
C ASN A 278 9.94 14.55 0.90
N ALA A 279 9.65 14.45 2.20
CA ALA A 279 8.30 14.61 2.74
C ALA A 279 7.70 16.00 2.47
N GLU A 280 8.48 17.07 2.60
CA GLU A 280 8.02 18.46 2.38
C GLU A 280 7.61 18.69 0.91
N THR A 281 8.41 18.16 -0.02
CA THR A 281 8.13 18.22 -1.46
C THR A 281 6.89 17.42 -1.80
N LEU A 282 6.77 16.20 -1.26
CA LEU A 282 5.60 15.34 -1.47
C LEU A 282 4.32 15.99 -0.92
N GLU A 283 4.37 16.58 0.27
CA GLU A 283 3.25 17.32 0.86
C GLU A 283 2.83 18.47 -0.06
N SER A 284 3.80 19.28 -0.51
CA SER A 284 3.56 20.40 -1.42
C SER A 284 2.91 19.95 -2.73
N LEU A 285 3.38 18.84 -3.31
CA LEU A 285 2.83 18.26 -4.53
C LEU A 285 1.37 17.82 -4.34
N ILE A 286 1.07 17.11 -3.25
CA ILE A 286 -0.30 16.66 -2.98
C ILE A 286 -1.21 17.87 -2.72
N VAL A 287 -0.77 18.86 -1.94
CA VAL A 287 -1.54 20.10 -1.74
C VAL A 287 -1.84 20.79 -3.07
N ASN A 288 -0.86 20.89 -3.96
CA ASN A 288 -0.96 21.63 -5.21
C ASN A 288 -1.78 20.92 -6.29
N TYR A 289 -1.68 19.59 -6.39
CA TYR A 289 -2.28 18.84 -7.49
C TYR A 289 -3.52 18.03 -7.08
N VAL A 290 -3.65 17.69 -5.80
CA VAL A 290 -4.76 16.88 -5.29
C VAL A 290 -5.78 17.73 -4.54
N LEU A 291 -5.34 18.67 -3.68
CA LEU A 291 -6.22 19.34 -2.74
C LEU A 291 -6.66 20.75 -3.16
N LYS A 292 -6.04 21.37 -4.18
CA LYS A 292 -6.46 22.66 -4.73
C LYS A 292 -6.57 22.63 -6.25
N GLY A 293 -7.79 22.86 -6.75
CA GLY A 293 -8.02 23.22 -8.15
C GLY A 293 -7.56 24.65 -8.46
N LYS A 294 -6.56 24.76 -9.34
CA LYS A 294 -6.12 25.95 -10.12
C LYS A 294 -5.61 27.18 -9.34
N LYS A 295 -4.28 27.37 -9.34
CA LYS A 295 -3.60 28.58 -9.82
C LYS A 295 -2.09 28.34 -10.06
N ASN A 296 -1.57 28.98 -11.11
CA ASN A 296 -0.20 28.92 -11.60
C ASN A 296 0.84 29.58 -10.68
N GLN A 297 2.07 29.05 -10.79
CA GLN A 297 3.41 29.65 -10.66
C GLN A 297 3.80 30.39 -9.37
N SER A 298 4.87 29.88 -8.74
CA SER A 298 6.13 30.63 -8.61
C SER A 298 7.27 29.68 -8.22
N ASP A 299 8.41 29.89 -8.87
CA ASP A 299 9.74 29.34 -8.58
C ASP A 299 10.14 29.50 -7.10
N ASP A 300 10.93 28.57 -6.55
CA ASP A 300 12.33 28.85 -6.21
C ASP A 300 13.12 27.61 -5.73
N ASN A 301 14.33 27.50 -6.30
CA ASN A 301 15.57 26.87 -5.87
C ASN A 301 15.59 25.46 -5.22
N GLY A 302 16.06 24.53 -6.04
CA GLY A 302 16.71 23.31 -5.59
C GLY A 302 18.01 23.59 -4.84
N GLU A 303 18.23 22.83 -3.78
CA GLU A 303 19.55 22.69 -3.19
C GLU A 303 20.20 21.38 -3.65
N LEU A 304 21.43 21.57 -4.14
CA LEU A 304 22.36 20.59 -4.64
C LEU A 304 22.81 19.64 -3.52
N PHE A 305 22.82 18.33 -3.79
CA PHE A 305 23.75 17.43 -3.11
C PHE A 305 25.03 17.31 -3.95
N THR A 306 26.06 17.99 -3.48
CA THR A 306 27.45 17.89 -3.97
C THR A 306 28.06 16.53 -3.64
N LYS A 307 28.87 16.00 -4.56
CA LYS A 307 29.73 14.82 -4.35
C LYS A 307 30.61 15.00 -3.10
N PRO A 308 30.72 14.00 -2.20
CA PRO A 308 31.85 13.90 -1.30
C PRO A 308 32.98 13.14 -1.99
N ASN A 309 34.11 13.82 -2.15
CA ASN A 309 35.40 13.20 -2.45
C ASN A 309 36.23 13.28 -1.17
N THR A 310 36.50 12.14 -0.52
CA THR A 310 37.66 11.84 0.33
C THR A 310 37.56 10.41 0.85
N HIS A 311 38.69 9.72 0.90
CA HIS A 311 38.88 8.42 1.53
C HIS A 311 38.69 8.56 3.05
N ASP A 312 37.53 8.15 3.55
CA ASP A 312 37.30 7.86 4.97
C ASP A 312 36.28 6.72 5.08
N VAL A 313 36.33 5.94 6.17
CA VAL A 313 35.50 4.74 6.37
C VAL A 313 34.02 5.14 6.36
N ARG A 314 33.34 4.88 5.24
CA ARG A 314 31.92 5.20 5.09
C ARG A 314 31.08 4.27 5.97
N PRO A 315 30.03 4.76 6.65
CA PRO A 315 29.14 3.88 7.40
C PRO A 315 28.38 2.94 6.44
N ILE A 316 28.04 1.74 6.92
CA ILE A 316 27.21 0.77 6.17
C ILE A 316 25.78 1.32 6.06
N ILE A 317 25.24 1.81 7.18
CA ILE A 317 23.93 2.49 7.28
C ILE A 317 24.16 3.87 7.91
N ASP A 318 23.76 4.95 7.22
CA ASP A 318 23.69 6.28 7.84
C ASP A 318 22.34 6.44 8.55
N TRP A 319 22.30 6.00 9.81
CA TRP A 319 21.09 6.00 10.61
C TRP A 319 20.48 7.39 10.82
N ALA A 320 21.34 8.40 11.00
CA ALA A 320 20.90 9.77 11.22
C ALA A 320 20.22 10.34 9.97
N GLN A 321 20.81 10.10 8.79
CA GLN A 321 20.23 10.53 7.52
C GLN A 321 18.94 9.76 7.19
N CYS A 322 18.89 8.45 7.44
CA CYS A 322 17.66 7.64 7.37
C CYS A 322 16.53 8.26 8.20
N LEU A 323 16.73 8.40 9.51
CA LEU A 323 15.70 8.94 10.39
C LEU A 323 15.26 10.34 9.95
N LYS A 324 16.19 11.20 9.53
CA LYS A 324 15.83 12.52 9.00
C LYS A 324 14.90 12.42 7.79
N GLN A 325 15.19 11.54 6.84
CA GLN A 325 14.39 11.35 5.63
C GLN A 325 12.98 10.83 5.94
N PHE A 326 12.84 10.01 6.99
CA PHE A 326 11.57 9.45 7.45
C PHE A 326 10.97 10.22 8.63
N SER A 327 11.36 11.49 8.83
CA SER A 327 10.80 12.38 9.87
C SER A 327 10.87 11.82 11.30
N GLY A 328 11.89 11.02 11.59
CA GLY A 328 12.15 10.40 12.90
C GLY A 328 11.40 9.08 13.14
N ASP A 329 10.70 8.52 12.15
CA ASP A 329 9.95 7.27 12.27
C ASP A 329 10.87 6.04 12.23
N GLU A 330 11.38 5.66 13.40
CA GLU A 330 12.31 4.54 13.55
C GLU A 330 11.69 3.19 13.15
N ASP A 331 10.43 2.94 13.50
CA ASP A 331 9.75 1.68 13.15
C ASP A 331 9.63 1.54 11.63
N CYS A 332 9.24 2.62 10.94
CA CYS A 332 9.18 2.64 9.48
C CYS A 332 10.56 2.38 8.84
N VAL A 333 11.62 3.00 9.36
CA VAL A 333 12.99 2.78 8.86
C VAL A 333 13.40 1.32 9.02
N ARG A 334 13.11 0.70 10.18
CA ARG A 334 13.42 -0.72 10.44
C ARG A 334 12.65 -1.65 9.50
N GLU A 335 11.35 -1.41 9.30
CA GLU A 335 10.53 -2.17 8.35
C GLU A 335 11.07 -2.07 6.91
N LEU A 336 11.50 -0.87 6.50
CA LEU A 336 12.04 -0.66 5.15
C LEU A 336 13.43 -1.28 4.97
N LEU A 337 14.29 -1.25 5.99
CA LEU A 337 15.58 -1.94 5.98
C LEU A 337 15.41 -3.46 5.90
N ALA A 338 14.46 -4.03 6.64
CA ALA A 338 14.12 -5.44 6.55
C ALA A 338 13.58 -5.81 5.15
N ALA A 339 12.72 -4.96 4.58
CA ALA A 339 12.23 -5.14 3.21
C ALA A 339 13.36 -5.07 2.17
N LEU A 340 14.31 -4.15 2.35
CA LEU A 340 15.49 -4.04 1.48
C LEU A 340 16.41 -5.26 1.62
N ALA A 341 16.58 -5.82 2.83
CA ALA A 341 17.37 -7.02 3.04
C ALA A 341 16.84 -8.20 2.22
N ILE A 342 15.51 -8.39 2.22
CA ILE A 342 14.84 -9.42 1.42
C ILE A 342 14.98 -9.14 -0.08
N ASP A 343 14.75 -7.90 -0.52
CA ASP A 343 14.90 -7.50 -1.93
C ASP A 343 16.34 -7.73 -2.44
N LEU A 344 17.34 -7.40 -1.62
CA LEU A 344 18.76 -7.61 -1.93
C LEU A 344 19.12 -9.08 -2.08
N THR A 345 18.47 -10.00 -1.35
CA THR A 345 18.71 -11.44 -1.52
C THR A 345 18.28 -11.89 -2.91
N MET A 346 17.09 -11.46 -3.35
CA MET A 346 16.60 -11.76 -4.71
C MET A 346 17.46 -11.08 -5.78
N SER A 347 17.89 -9.83 -5.55
CA SER A 347 18.79 -9.11 -6.45
C SER A 347 20.15 -9.75 -6.57
N GLN A 348 20.74 -10.19 -5.47
CA GLN A 348 22.05 -10.83 -5.47
C GLN A 348 22.04 -12.06 -6.38
N GLU A 349 21.01 -12.91 -6.27
CA GLU A 349 20.85 -14.07 -7.16
C GLU A 349 20.74 -13.67 -8.64
N ARG A 350 19.98 -12.62 -8.96
CA ARG A 350 19.81 -12.13 -10.34
C ARG A 350 21.10 -11.54 -10.88
N LEU A 351 21.82 -10.77 -10.06
CA LEU A 351 23.11 -10.19 -10.41
C LEU A 351 24.16 -11.28 -10.67
N ILE A 352 24.23 -12.31 -9.84
CA ILE A 352 25.11 -13.47 -10.06
C ILE A 352 24.77 -14.16 -11.39
N LYS A 353 23.51 -14.50 -11.62
CA LYS A 353 23.08 -15.14 -12.88
C LYS A 353 23.38 -14.28 -14.11
N ALA A 354 23.11 -12.98 -14.04
CA ALA A 354 23.38 -12.07 -15.14
C ALA A 354 24.88 -11.87 -15.39
N TYR A 355 25.69 -11.85 -14.32
CA TYR A 355 27.14 -11.77 -14.38
C TYR A 355 27.76 -13.01 -15.04
N GLU A 356 27.38 -14.21 -14.59
CA GLU A 356 27.83 -15.49 -15.15
C GLU A 356 27.40 -15.67 -16.61
N ALA A 357 26.22 -15.18 -16.97
CA ALA A 357 25.72 -15.20 -18.35
C ALA A 357 26.31 -14.10 -19.24
N HIS A 358 27.17 -13.23 -18.71
CA HIS A 358 27.68 -12.02 -19.38
C HIS A 358 26.58 -11.15 -20.00
N ASN A 359 25.42 -11.08 -19.34
CA ASN A 359 24.26 -10.33 -19.80
C ASN A 359 24.29 -8.90 -19.25
N GLU A 360 24.98 -8.02 -19.98
CA GLU A 360 25.12 -6.60 -19.61
C GLU A 360 23.78 -5.87 -19.43
N GLU A 361 22.79 -6.18 -20.26
CA GLU A 361 21.46 -5.56 -20.18
C GLU A 361 20.78 -5.91 -18.86
N SER A 362 20.77 -7.20 -18.50
CA SER A 362 20.18 -7.67 -17.24
C SER A 362 20.93 -7.13 -16.01
N LEU A 363 22.27 -7.03 -16.08
CA LEU A 363 23.07 -6.40 -15.03
C LEU A 363 22.67 -4.94 -14.84
N ARG A 364 22.60 -4.16 -15.92
CA ARG A 364 22.24 -2.73 -15.86
C ARG A 364 20.84 -2.53 -15.29
N THR A 365 19.88 -3.33 -15.73
CA THR A 365 18.50 -3.25 -15.23
C THR A 365 18.42 -3.55 -13.74
N GLU A 366 19.04 -4.64 -13.28
CA GLU A 366 19.00 -4.99 -11.86
C GLU A 366 19.78 -3.98 -10.99
N LEU A 367 20.92 -3.46 -11.47
CA LEU A 367 21.67 -2.40 -10.78
C LEU A 367 20.88 -1.10 -10.66
N HIS A 368 20.17 -0.71 -11.72
CA HIS A 368 19.32 0.47 -11.71
C HIS A 368 18.18 0.31 -10.67
N ARG A 369 17.54 -0.85 -10.66
CA ARG A 369 16.45 -1.18 -9.74
C ARG A 369 16.90 -1.14 -8.28
N VAL A 370 18.00 -1.81 -7.93
CA VAL A 370 18.50 -1.89 -6.54
C VAL A 370 18.92 -0.53 -6.00
N ARG A 371 19.51 0.30 -6.86
CA ARG A 371 20.02 1.63 -6.50
C ARG A 371 18.95 2.52 -5.87
N GLY A 372 17.69 2.40 -6.29
CA GLY A 372 16.57 3.17 -5.73
C GLY A 372 16.40 2.96 -4.23
N GLY A 373 16.31 1.71 -3.78
CA GLY A 373 16.14 1.35 -2.37
C GLY A 373 17.36 1.69 -1.51
N VAL A 374 18.56 1.45 -2.06
CA VAL A 374 19.84 1.72 -1.37
C VAL A 374 20.07 3.21 -1.12
N ILE A 375 19.76 4.07 -2.10
CA ILE A 375 19.82 5.52 -1.92
C ILE A 375 18.73 6.00 -0.96
N CYS A 376 17.51 5.45 -1.09
CA CYS A 376 16.38 5.82 -0.24
C CYS A 376 16.67 5.57 1.25
N LEU A 377 17.38 4.49 1.59
CA LEU A 377 17.74 4.13 2.96
C LEU A 377 19.18 4.54 3.34
N SER A 378 19.73 5.57 2.68
CA SER A 378 21.02 6.17 3.03
C SER A 378 22.09 5.12 3.39
N LEU A 379 22.45 4.27 2.41
CA LEU A 379 23.46 3.22 2.55
C LEU A 379 24.72 3.56 1.72
N PRO A 380 25.69 4.32 2.26
CA PRO A 380 26.78 4.92 1.48
C PRO A 380 27.76 3.89 0.88
N GLN A 381 28.04 2.80 1.59
CA GLN A 381 28.92 1.74 1.09
C GLN A 381 28.28 1.03 -0.11
N LEU A 382 27.02 0.58 0.03
CA LEU A 382 26.28 -0.06 -1.06
C LEU A 382 26.05 0.88 -2.25
N THR A 383 25.76 2.16 -1.98
CA THR A 383 25.58 3.17 -3.04
C THR A 383 26.85 3.29 -3.89
N GLN A 384 28.02 3.26 -3.25
CA GLN A 384 29.30 3.33 -3.94
C GLN A 384 29.59 2.06 -4.74
N ALA A 385 29.45 0.89 -4.11
CA ALA A 385 29.73 -0.38 -4.77
C ALA A 385 28.83 -0.59 -6.00
N LEU A 386 27.56 -0.22 -5.91
CA LEU A 386 26.64 -0.21 -7.05
C LEU A 386 27.09 0.75 -8.15
N ALA A 387 27.56 1.94 -7.79
CA ALA A 387 28.03 2.93 -8.76
C ALA A 387 29.30 2.45 -9.49
N ASP A 388 30.26 1.90 -8.75
CA ASP A 388 31.53 1.40 -9.30
C ASP A 388 31.30 0.21 -10.23
N PHE A 389 30.49 -0.76 -9.81
CA PHE A 389 30.16 -1.90 -10.67
C PHE A 389 29.33 -1.49 -11.89
N HIS A 390 28.40 -0.55 -11.76
CA HIS A 390 27.64 -0.03 -12.90
C HIS A 390 28.53 0.69 -13.92
N GLU A 391 29.54 1.45 -13.49
CA GLU A 391 30.52 2.07 -14.39
C GLU A 391 31.43 1.02 -15.03
N ALA A 392 31.82 -0.03 -14.31
CA ALA A 392 32.58 -1.15 -14.88
C ALA A 392 31.77 -1.90 -15.97
N VAL A 393 30.47 -2.13 -15.76
CA VAL A 393 29.57 -2.72 -16.77
C VAL A 393 29.43 -1.83 -18.01
N LYS A 394 29.45 -0.50 -17.84
CA LYS A 394 29.43 0.45 -18.98
C LYS A 394 30.72 0.46 -19.80
N ALA A 395 31.86 0.22 -19.17
CA ALA A 395 33.17 0.44 -19.78
C ALA A 395 33.53 -0.55 -20.90
N LYS A 396 32.68 -1.56 -21.20
CA LYS A 396 32.94 -2.68 -22.13
C LYS A 396 34.15 -3.55 -21.68
N PRO A 397 34.37 -4.79 -22.20
CA PRO A 397 35.23 -5.80 -21.57
C PRO A 397 36.76 -5.55 -21.67
N GLN A 398 37.21 -4.30 -21.73
CA GLN A 398 38.64 -3.96 -21.83
C GLN A 398 39.40 -4.17 -20.51
N LEU A 399 38.70 -4.39 -19.38
CA LEU A 399 39.30 -4.66 -18.07
C LEU A 399 38.48 -5.73 -17.32
N ALA A 400 38.59 -7.00 -17.72
CA ALA A 400 37.90 -8.12 -17.05
C ALA A 400 38.19 -8.18 -15.53
N GLU A 401 39.43 -7.90 -15.13
CA GLU A 401 39.83 -7.81 -13.71
C GLU A 401 39.11 -6.69 -12.96
N HIS A 402 38.83 -5.55 -13.60
CA HIS A 402 38.13 -4.44 -12.97
C HIS A 402 36.64 -4.75 -12.77
N LEU A 403 36.02 -5.42 -13.75
CA LEU A 403 34.64 -5.88 -13.67
C LEU A 403 34.47 -6.93 -12.57
N GLU A 404 35.37 -7.91 -12.50
CA GLU A 404 35.35 -8.96 -11.46
C GLU A 404 35.57 -8.37 -10.07
N LYS A 405 36.54 -7.47 -9.93
CA LYS A 405 36.79 -6.78 -8.67
C LYS A 405 35.56 -6.01 -8.19
N THR A 406 34.99 -5.15 -9.04
CA THR A 406 33.83 -4.33 -8.65
C THR A 406 32.57 -5.16 -8.40
N PHE A 407 32.44 -6.32 -9.05
CA PHE A 407 31.38 -7.28 -8.75
C PHE A 407 31.54 -7.89 -7.35
N ASN A 408 32.76 -8.34 -7.00
CA ASN A 408 33.04 -8.88 -5.66
C ASN A 408 32.88 -7.81 -4.57
N ASP A 409 33.37 -6.59 -4.82
CA ASP A 409 33.20 -5.44 -3.91
C ASP A 409 31.70 -5.17 -3.64
N LEU A 410 30.83 -5.34 -4.64
CA LEU A 410 29.38 -5.22 -4.48
C LEU A 410 28.80 -6.36 -3.63
N LEU A 411 29.20 -7.61 -3.85
CA LEU A 411 28.75 -8.74 -3.03
C LEU A 411 29.18 -8.59 -1.56
N ASP A 412 30.40 -8.12 -1.32
CA ASP A 412 30.92 -7.85 0.02
C ASP A 412 30.18 -6.72 0.72
N ALA A 413 29.80 -5.66 -0.02
CA ALA A 413 28.97 -4.58 0.50
C ALA A 413 27.55 -5.06 0.87
N ILE A 414 26.96 -5.95 0.07
CA ILE A 414 25.66 -6.58 0.37
C ILE A 414 25.77 -7.45 1.63
N ASN A 415 26.82 -8.26 1.74
CA ASN A 415 27.04 -9.09 2.94
C ASN A 415 27.26 -8.25 4.19
N SER A 416 28.05 -7.18 4.09
CA SER A 416 28.29 -6.23 5.19
C SER A 416 27.00 -5.56 5.66
N PHE A 417 26.09 -5.26 4.74
CA PHE A 417 24.75 -4.75 5.07
C PHE A 417 23.94 -5.78 5.88
N TRP A 418 23.89 -7.04 5.47
CA TRP A 418 23.18 -8.08 6.23
C TRP A 418 23.78 -8.31 7.62
N ILE A 419 25.10 -8.37 7.74
CA ILE A 419 25.79 -8.49 9.04
C ILE A 419 25.46 -7.31 9.98
N THR A 420 25.19 -6.13 9.43
CA THR A 420 24.82 -4.95 10.23
C THR A 420 23.37 -5.00 10.73
N LEU A 421 22.51 -5.81 10.10
CA LEU A 421 21.12 -5.98 10.49
C LEU A 421 20.89 -7.08 11.54
N ASP A 422 21.78 -8.09 11.57
CA ASP A 422 21.83 -9.15 12.59
C ASP A 422 22.36 -8.63 13.93
#